data_AF-K3WVJ2-F1
#
_entry.id   AF-K3WVJ2-F1
#
_cell.length_a   1.000
_cell.length_b   1.000
_cell.length_c   1.000
_cell.angle_alpha   90.00
_cell.angle_beta   90.00
_cell.angle_gamma   90.00
#
_symmetry.space_group_name_H-M   'P 1'
#
loop_
_entity.id
_entity.type
_entity.pdbx_description
1 polymer ?
#
loop_
_entity_poly.entity_id
_entity_poly.type
_entity_poly.pdbx_seq_one_letter_code
_entity_poly.pdbx_strand_id
1 'polypeptide(L)'
;MLEHGDLPTADDVEEVSLPESIRLFVRVRINSKIRVRPTIQSSALVPKSLDTNEFEVSVMVTNWMCVVVPGYGCGWVKSESVISRRSTSSLCASDTEAASEPSIVGLKVKALECMEGRMASNVLGVKLLLQTIGFRLKGLSLPFHDLTNDDLREVLVVCPSLTHLNIVGNKVTDILVLVDRYRANQCKIAYLNLRSLCNEETAIVGQLAEMLADPLQDLYNTSE
;
A
#
# COMPACT_ATOMS: atom_id res chain seq x y z
N MET A 1 7.69 5.67 2.99
CA MET A 1 7.93 7.08 2.64
C MET A 1 8.84 7.66 3.70
N LEU A 2 9.94 8.31 3.31
CA LEU A 2 10.72 9.15 4.23
C LEU A 2 9.78 10.20 4.82
N GLU A 3 9.83 10.44 6.13
CA GLU A 3 8.88 11.32 6.86
C GLU A 3 8.76 12.73 6.28
N HIS A 4 9.66 13.16 5.39
CA HIS A 4 9.58 14.46 4.72
C HIS A 4 9.78 14.46 3.20
N GLY A 5 10.04 13.33 2.53
CA GLY A 5 10.18 13.29 1.05
C GLY A 5 11.28 14.16 0.44
N ASP A 6 11.94 15.03 1.21
CA ASP A 6 12.92 15.99 0.73
C ASP A 6 14.28 15.32 0.54
N LEU A 7 14.77 15.38 -0.70
CA LEU A 7 16.17 15.15 -1.00
C LEU A 7 17.02 16.23 -0.31
N PRO A 8 18.26 15.91 0.10
CA PRO A 8 19.14 16.91 0.68
C PRO A 8 19.41 18.02 -0.33
N THR A 9 18.91 19.23 -0.06
CA THR A 9 19.23 20.47 -0.75
C THR A 9 20.60 20.96 -0.28
N ALA A 10 21.67 20.34 -0.78
CA ALA A 10 23.01 20.91 -0.70
C ALA A 10 23.50 21.18 -2.12
N ASP A 11 24.17 22.33 -2.30
CA ASP A 11 24.57 22.91 -3.60
C ASP A 11 25.50 22.02 -4.45
N ASP A 12 25.97 20.88 -3.92
CA ASP A 12 26.90 19.93 -4.56
C ASP A 12 26.28 18.52 -4.80
N VAL A 13 24.95 18.44 -4.81
CA VAL A 13 24.21 17.18 -4.98
C VAL A 13 23.77 17.03 -6.43
N GLU A 14 24.58 16.37 -7.25
CA GLU A 14 24.09 15.82 -8.51
C GLU A 14 23.25 14.58 -8.19
N GLU A 15 21.93 14.73 -8.27
CA GLU A 15 21.01 13.61 -8.28
C GLU A 15 21.21 12.82 -9.58
N VAL A 16 21.78 11.62 -9.45
CA VAL A 16 21.82 10.69 -10.58
C VAL A 16 20.56 9.84 -10.51
N SER A 17 19.55 10.25 -11.28
CA SER A 17 18.33 9.47 -11.44
C SER A 17 18.66 8.14 -12.15
N LEU A 18 18.20 7.04 -11.57
CA LEU A 18 18.34 5.73 -12.20
C LEU A 18 17.32 5.64 -13.35
N PRO A 19 17.70 5.09 -14.53
CA PRO A 19 16.76 4.89 -15.62
C PRO A 19 15.56 4.04 -15.17
N GLU A 20 14.35 4.41 -15.57
CA GLU A 20 13.09 3.75 -15.12
C GLU A 20 13.05 2.23 -15.39
N SER A 21 13.79 1.78 -16.41
CA SER A 21 13.92 0.38 -16.79
C SER A 21 14.98 -0.40 -16.02
N ILE A 22 15.67 0.22 -15.06
CA ILE A 22 16.82 -0.37 -14.37
C ILE A 22 16.66 -0.29 -12.85
N ARG A 23 16.66 -1.46 -12.20
CA ARG A 23 16.81 -1.56 -10.75
C ARG A 23 18.27 -1.79 -10.41
N LEU A 24 18.83 -0.93 -9.57
CA LEU A 24 20.21 -1.03 -9.10
C LEU A 24 20.24 -1.60 -7.69
N PHE A 25 21.06 -2.63 -7.49
CA PHE A 25 21.33 -3.20 -6.17
C PHE A 25 22.81 -3.05 -5.85
N VAL A 26 23.11 -2.72 -4.60
CA VAL A 26 24.47 -2.53 -4.09
C VAL A 26 24.73 -3.47 -2.93
N ARG A 27 25.88 -4.14 -2.97
CA ARG A 27 26.40 -4.87 -1.82
C ARG A 27 27.30 -3.95 -1.02
N VAL A 28 27.00 -3.78 0.25
CA VAL A 28 27.72 -2.91 1.18
C VAL A 28 28.66 -3.73 2.05
N ARG A 29 29.80 -3.16 2.45
CA ARG A 29 30.73 -3.81 3.40
C ARG A 29 30.05 -4.12 4.72
N ILE A 30 30.38 -5.28 5.28
CA ILE A 30 29.97 -5.67 6.63
C ILE A 30 30.49 -4.59 7.60
N ASN A 31 29.64 -4.19 8.56
CA ASN A 31 29.89 -3.11 9.53
C ASN A 31 29.90 -1.68 8.98
N SER A 32 29.59 -1.46 7.69
CA SER A 32 29.37 -0.10 7.20
C SER A 32 28.15 0.52 7.87
N LYS A 33 28.25 1.80 8.22
CA LYS A 33 27.16 2.55 8.84
C LYS A 33 26.20 3.03 7.78
N ILE A 34 24.98 2.47 7.78
CA ILE A 34 23.83 3.05 7.07
C ILE A 34 23.28 4.16 7.96
N ARG A 35 23.03 5.35 7.42
CA ARG A 35 22.66 6.55 8.20
C ARG A 35 21.31 7.12 7.80
N VAL A 36 20.70 7.89 8.69
CA VAL A 36 19.41 8.53 8.39
C VAL A 36 19.57 9.68 7.37
N ARG A 37 20.71 10.36 7.38
CA ARG A 37 21.06 11.43 6.43
C ARG A 37 22.43 11.18 5.79
N PRO A 38 22.73 11.74 4.60
CA PRO A 38 24.02 11.61 3.93
C PRO A 38 25.10 12.50 4.58
N THR A 39 25.26 12.39 5.89
CA THR A 39 26.19 13.18 6.69
C THR A 39 26.83 12.30 7.76
N ILE A 40 28.12 12.49 8.01
CA ILE A 40 28.90 11.64 8.95
C ILE A 40 28.42 11.81 10.40
N GLN A 41 27.81 12.95 10.72
CA GLN A 41 27.25 13.24 12.04
C GLN A 41 25.87 12.59 12.28
N SER A 42 25.22 12.07 11.23
CA SER A 42 23.90 11.44 11.36
C SER A 42 23.98 10.09 12.08
N SER A 43 23.00 9.82 12.95
CA SER A 43 22.86 8.53 13.61
C SER A 43 22.86 7.38 12.61
N ALA A 44 23.59 6.33 12.94
CA ALA A 44 23.51 5.09 12.18
C ALA A 44 22.15 4.43 12.43
N LEU A 45 21.49 3.98 11.36
CA LEU A 45 20.51 2.92 11.48
C LEU A 45 21.25 1.70 12.04
N VAL A 46 20.73 1.11 13.10
CA VAL A 46 21.25 -0.14 13.67
C VAL A 46 20.20 -1.23 13.45
N PRO A 47 20.21 -1.88 12.27
CA PRO A 47 19.38 -3.05 12.06
C PRO A 47 19.80 -4.16 13.00
N LYS A 48 18.86 -4.72 13.76
CA LYS A 48 19.16 -5.77 14.75
C LYS A 48 19.57 -7.09 14.10
N SER A 49 19.23 -7.30 12.83
CA SER A 49 19.77 -8.36 11.98
C SER A 49 19.59 -7.94 10.53
N LEU A 50 20.68 -7.68 9.82
CA LEU A 50 20.65 -7.69 8.36
C LEU A 50 21.21 -9.03 7.92
N ASP A 51 20.32 -9.97 7.60
CA ASP A 51 20.71 -11.25 7.03
C ASP A 51 21.34 -11.07 5.63
N THR A 52 21.24 -9.85 5.07
CA THR A 52 21.73 -9.48 3.75
C THR A 52 22.45 -8.14 3.78
N ASN A 53 23.61 -8.06 3.14
CA ASN A 53 24.34 -6.80 2.91
C ASN A 53 24.07 -6.21 1.53
N GLU A 54 23.02 -6.66 0.85
CA GLU A 54 22.63 -6.18 -0.46
C GLU A 54 21.34 -5.37 -0.35
N PHE A 55 21.35 -4.18 -0.96
CA PHE A 55 20.24 -3.24 -0.88
C PHE A 55 19.91 -2.68 -2.25
N GLU A 56 18.64 -2.41 -2.49
CA GLU A 56 18.20 -1.66 -3.65
C GLU A 56 18.55 -0.17 -3.47
N VAL A 57 19.06 0.46 -4.52
CA VAL A 57 19.36 1.89 -4.55
C VAL A 57 18.14 2.64 -5.04
N SER A 58 17.69 3.60 -4.24
CA SER A 58 16.62 4.52 -4.63
C SER A 58 17.19 5.76 -5.33
N VAL A 59 18.30 6.30 -4.83
CA VAL A 59 18.92 7.54 -5.33
C VAL A 59 20.43 7.48 -5.11
N MET A 60 21.20 8.08 -6.02
CA MET A 60 22.64 8.30 -5.85
C MET A 60 22.94 9.80 -5.82
N VAL A 61 23.80 10.20 -4.89
CA VAL A 61 24.24 11.58 -4.68
C VAL A 61 25.74 11.56 -4.49
N THR A 62 26.53 12.10 -5.42
CA THR A 62 28.01 12.24 -5.36
C THR A 62 28.74 11.09 -4.61
N ASN A 63 28.88 11.19 -3.28
CA ASN A 63 29.59 10.23 -2.41
C ASN A 63 28.69 9.34 -1.53
N TRP A 64 27.39 9.35 -1.76
CA TRP A 64 26.36 8.67 -0.99
C TRP A 64 25.34 7.98 -1.90
N MET A 65 24.79 6.90 -1.37
CA MET A 65 23.69 6.17 -2.00
C MET A 65 22.57 6.01 -0.99
N CYS A 66 21.37 6.40 -1.40
CA CYS A 66 20.15 6.11 -0.69
C CYS A 66 19.73 4.67 -1.02
N VAL A 67 19.75 3.82 -0.01
CA VAL A 67 19.44 2.40 -0.10
C VAL A 67 18.17 2.07 0.68
N VAL A 68 17.39 1.12 0.17
CA VAL A 68 16.19 0.63 0.85
C VAL A 68 16.58 -0.49 1.82
N VAL A 69 16.41 -0.23 3.11
CA VAL A 69 16.68 -1.13 4.23
C VAL A 69 15.38 -1.83 4.64
N PRO A 70 15.27 -3.16 4.46
CA PRO A 70 14.07 -3.91 4.84
C PRO A 70 13.70 -3.68 6.31
N GLY A 71 12.44 -3.30 6.57
CA GLY A 71 11.94 -3.02 7.92
C GLY A 71 12.29 -1.65 8.50
N TYR A 72 13.17 -0.87 7.86
CA TYR A 72 13.62 0.45 8.33
C TYR A 72 13.37 1.59 7.34
N GLY A 73 13.03 1.29 6.08
CA GLY A 73 12.77 2.31 5.06
C GLY A 73 14.03 2.66 4.28
N CYS A 74 14.35 3.95 4.12
CA CYS A 74 15.53 4.38 3.36
C CYS A 74 16.68 4.77 4.29
N GLY A 75 17.91 4.50 3.88
CA GLY A 75 19.11 4.89 4.59
C GLY A 75 20.24 5.25 3.64
N TRP A 76 21.22 6.01 4.13
CA TRP A 76 22.32 6.53 3.34
C TRP A 76 23.61 5.78 3.67
N VAL A 77 24.25 5.26 2.64
CA VAL A 77 25.56 4.63 2.73
C VAL A 77 26.56 5.40 1.89
N LYS A 78 27.80 5.52 2.35
CA LYS A 78 28.84 6.11 1.51
C LYS A 78 29.18 5.22 0.33
N SER A 79 29.41 5.81 -0.84
CA SER A 79 29.83 5.09 -2.06
C SER A 79 31.09 4.26 -1.84
N GLU A 80 32.02 4.70 -0.99
CA GLU A 80 33.25 3.97 -0.61
C GLU A 80 33.02 2.67 0.17
N SER A 81 31.82 2.51 0.75
CA SER A 81 31.39 1.30 1.46
C SER A 81 30.75 0.26 0.55
N VAL A 82 30.52 0.56 -0.73
CA VAL A 82 29.93 -0.37 -1.69
C VAL A 82 31.01 -1.28 -2.26
N ILE A 83 30.81 -2.59 -2.12
CA ILE A 83 31.70 -3.65 -2.63
C ILE A 83 31.38 -3.95 -4.10
N SER A 84 30.09 -4.07 -4.44
CA SER A 84 29.67 -4.46 -5.78
C SER A 84 28.33 -3.84 -6.13
N ARG A 85 28.08 -3.69 -7.43
CA ARG A 85 26.82 -3.19 -7.99
C ARG A 85 26.28 -4.24 -8.94
N ARG A 86 24.97 -4.53 -8.87
CA ARG A 86 24.27 -5.30 -9.88
C ARG A 86 23.09 -4.50 -10.39
N SER A 87 22.95 -4.41 -11.70
CA SER A 87 21.78 -3.84 -12.34
C SER A 87 20.92 -4.98 -12.87
N THR A 88 19.61 -4.88 -12.68
CA THR A 88 18.64 -5.81 -13.26
C THR A 88 17.58 -5.03 -14.01
N SER A 89 17.11 -5.54 -15.14
CA SER A 89 15.99 -4.94 -15.85
C SER A 89 14.76 -4.91 -14.93
N SER A 90 14.14 -3.75 -14.83
CA SER A 90 12.83 -3.61 -14.23
C SER A 90 11.82 -4.29 -15.15
N LEU A 91 11.15 -5.33 -14.67
CA LEU A 91 10.02 -5.95 -15.39
C LEU A 91 8.82 -5.00 -15.56
N CYS A 92 8.89 -3.80 -14.99
CA CYS A 92 7.88 -2.75 -15.15
C CYS A 92 8.07 -1.92 -16.43
N ALA A 93 9.12 -2.18 -17.23
CA ALA A 93 9.50 -1.35 -18.38
C ALA A 93 9.53 -2.15 -19.70
N SER A 94 8.50 -2.94 -19.98
CA SER A 94 8.03 -3.38 -21.31
C SER A 94 6.69 -4.08 -21.05
N ASP A 95 5.57 -3.73 -21.68
CA ASP A 95 5.33 -3.88 -23.12
C ASP A 95 4.49 -2.74 -23.72
N THR A 96 4.91 -2.32 -24.90
CA THR A 96 4.24 -1.32 -25.74
C THR A 96 3.20 -2.03 -26.62
N GLU A 97 2.00 -2.29 -26.11
CA GLU A 97 0.81 -2.55 -26.94
C GLU A 97 -0.46 -2.04 -26.24
N ALA A 98 -0.94 -0.85 -26.64
CA ALA A 98 -2.30 -0.29 -26.47
C ALA A 98 -3.04 -0.47 -25.13
N ALA A 99 -2.36 -0.68 -24.00
CA ALA A 99 -3.01 -1.02 -22.74
C ALA A 99 -3.05 0.17 -21.76
N SER A 100 -4.24 0.40 -21.22
CA SER A 100 -4.60 1.22 -20.05
C SER A 100 -3.42 1.60 -19.14
N GLU A 101 -3.29 2.89 -18.81
CA GLU A 101 -2.32 3.41 -17.83
C GLU A 101 -2.10 2.42 -16.68
N PRO A 102 -0.84 2.13 -16.28
CA PRO A 102 -0.55 1.21 -15.20
C PRO A 102 -1.26 1.70 -13.93
N SER A 103 -2.33 1.00 -13.56
CA SER A 103 -3.21 1.40 -12.49
C SER A 103 -3.17 0.36 -11.39
N ILE A 104 -3.04 0.83 -10.15
CA ILE A 104 -3.17 -0.04 -8.98
C ILE A 104 -4.61 -0.52 -8.93
N VAL A 105 -4.81 -1.79 -9.29
CA VAL A 105 -6.13 -2.44 -9.28
C VAL A 105 -6.44 -3.13 -7.96
N GLY A 106 -5.43 -3.35 -7.12
CA GLY A 106 -5.57 -4.06 -5.85
C GLY A 106 -4.65 -3.50 -4.77
N LEU A 107 -5.19 -3.24 -3.58
CA LEU A 107 -4.44 -2.80 -2.41
C LEU A 107 -4.69 -3.74 -1.24
N LYS A 108 -3.61 -4.31 -0.70
CA LYS A 108 -3.63 -5.05 0.56
C LYS A 108 -2.74 -4.35 1.56
N VAL A 109 -3.36 -3.78 2.60
CA VAL A 109 -2.62 -3.16 3.69
C VAL A 109 -2.43 -4.21 4.78
N LYS A 110 -1.22 -4.32 5.32
CA LYS A 110 -0.94 -5.11 6.51
C LYS A 110 -0.80 -4.16 7.69
N ALA A 111 -1.54 -4.40 8.77
CA ALA A 111 -1.28 -3.71 10.03
C ALA A 111 0.14 -4.08 10.50
N LEU A 112 0.91 -3.08 10.92
CA LEU A 112 2.18 -3.31 11.60
C LEU A 112 1.89 -3.58 13.07
N GLU A 113 2.26 -4.75 13.56
CA GLU A 113 2.26 -5.04 14.99
C GLU A 113 3.35 -4.18 15.65
N CYS A 114 2.96 -3.13 16.37
CA CYS A 114 3.91 -2.38 17.19
C CYS A 114 4.29 -3.23 18.41
N MET A 115 5.58 -3.20 18.77
CA MET A 115 6.20 -4.01 19.84
C MET A 115 5.59 -3.83 21.25
N GLU A 116 4.62 -2.93 21.43
CA GLU A 116 3.91 -2.72 22.70
C GLU A 116 2.55 -3.43 22.80
N GLY A 117 2.22 -4.34 21.87
CA GLY A 117 0.91 -5.02 21.86
C GLY A 117 -0.28 -4.10 21.56
N ARG A 118 -0.01 -2.80 21.32
CA ARG A 118 -0.96 -1.85 20.76
C ARG A 118 -0.81 -1.88 19.24
N MET A 119 -1.78 -2.49 18.56
CA MET A 119 -1.92 -2.36 17.11
C MET A 119 -2.10 -0.87 16.79
N ALA A 120 -1.08 -0.22 16.22
CA ALA A 120 -1.21 1.16 15.76
C ALA A 120 -2.04 1.15 14.47
N SER A 121 -3.28 1.59 14.57
CA SER A 121 -4.14 1.71 13.42
C SER A 121 -3.86 3.01 12.68
N ASN A 122 -3.32 2.92 11.47
CA ASN A 122 -3.11 4.08 10.61
C ASN A 122 -4.27 4.23 9.62
N VAL A 123 -5.51 4.20 10.13
CA VAL A 123 -6.73 4.35 9.32
C VAL A 123 -6.69 5.67 8.55
N LEU A 124 -6.23 6.76 9.19
CA LEU A 124 -6.12 8.08 8.55
C LEU A 124 -5.16 8.08 7.34
N GLY A 125 -3.96 7.51 7.48
CA GLY A 125 -2.99 7.44 6.38
C GLY A 125 -3.50 6.60 5.21
N VAL A 126 -4.27 5.54 5.51
CA VAL A 126 -4.89 4.70 4.48
C VAL A 126 -6.01 5.45 3.77
N LYS A 127 -6.82 6.23 4.48
CA LYS A 127 -7.86 7.07 3.87
C LYS A 127 -7.25 8.08 2.90
N LEU A 128 -6.17 8.77 3.29
CA LEU A 128 -5.44 9.68 2.41
C LEU A 128 -4.87 8.97 1.17
N LEU A 129 -4.33 7.76 1.35
CA LEU A 129 -3.87 6.96 0.22
C LEU A 129 -5.04 6.59 -0.71
N LEU A 130 -6.15 6.12 -0.15
CA LEU A 130 -7.35 5.77 -0.92
C LEU A 130 -7.91 6.97 -1.67
N GLN A 131 -7.89 8.18 -1.11
CA GLN A 131 -8.29 9.39 -1.84
C GLN A 131 -7.47 9.61 -3.12
N THR A 132 -6.25 9.10 -3.16
CA THR A 132 -5.34 9.24 -4.31
C THR A 132 -5.54 8.12 -5.34
N ILE A 133 -5.73 6.87 -4.89
CA ILE A 133 -5.71 5.70 -5.79
C ILE A 133 -7.04 4.93 -5.86
N GLY A 134 -7.99 5.26 -4.99
CA GLY A 134 -9.21 4.49 -4.72
C GLY A 134 -10.16 4.40 -5.90
N PHE A 135 -10.22 5.43 -6.75
CA PHE A 135 -11.18 5.49 -7.85
C PHE A 135 -11.07 4.30 -8.83
N ARG A 136 -9.86 3.76 -8.99
CA ARG A 136 -9.56 2.63 -9.88
C ARG A 136 -9.37 1.29 -9.16
N LEU A 137 -9.41 1.29 -7.82
CA LEU A 137 -9.24 0.05 -7.05
C LEU A 137 -10.43 -0.88 -7.28
N LYS A 138 -10.11 -2.12 -7.68
CA LYS A 138 -11.05 -3.24 -7.78
C LYS A 138 -10.96 -4.14 -6.55
N GLY A 139 -9.77 -4.25 -5.94
CA GLY A 139 -9.58 -5.06 -4.73
C GLY A 139 -9.02 -4.26 -3.57
N LEU A 140 -9.62 -4.43 -2.39
CA LEU A 140 -9.20 -3.76 -1.16
C LEU A 140 -9.26 -4.70 0.03
N SER A 141 -8.14 -4.85 0.73
CA SER A 141 -8.04 -5.64 1.95
C SER A 141 -7.47 -4.79 3.08
N LEU A 142 -8.31 -4.49 4.07
CA LEU A 142 -8.02 -3.64 5.23
C LEU A 142 -8.28 -4.43 6.52
N PRO A 143 -7.33 -5.23 7.01
CA PRO A 143 -7.45 -5.93 8.28
C PRO A 143 -7.05 -5.00 9.43
N PHE A 144 -7.67 -3.83 9.52
CA PHE A 144 -7.52 -2.98 10.70
C PHE A 144 -8.45 -3.52 11.78
N HIS A 145 -8.15 -3.31 13.05
CA HIS A 145 -8.99 -3.81 14.14
C HIS A 145 -9.96 -2.73 14.64
N ASP A 146 -10.11 -1.66 13.89
CA ASP A 146 -10.75 -0.42 14.33
C ASP A 146 -11.49 0.36 13.24
N LEU A 147 -11.51 -0.09 11.98
CA LEU A 147 -12.33 0.57 10.95
C LEU A 147 -13.80 0.53 11.36
N THR A 148 -14.42 1.71 11.38
CA THR A 148 -15.81 1.90 11.81
C THR A 148 -16.78 1.87 10.63
N ASN A 149 -18.10 1.87 10.89
CA ASN A 149 -19.11 1.96 9.83
C ASN A 149 -18.98 3.27 9.03
N ASP A 150 -18.59 4.38 9.67
CA ASP A 150 -18.37 5.68 9.03
C ASP A 150 -17.19 5.63 8.06
N ASP A 151 -16.08 5.02 8.49
CA ASP A 151 -14.90 4.81 7.63
C ASP A 151 -15.23 3.90 6.44
N LEU A 152 -16.05 2.87 6.65
CA LEU A 152 -16.53 2.02 5.55
C LEU A 152 -17.33 2.83 4.53
N ARG A 153 -18.22 3.73 4.98
CA ARG A 153 -18.98 4.60 4.06
C ARG A 153 -18.02 5.43 3.19
N GLU A 154 -17.01 6.02 3.81
CA GLU A 154 -16.03 6.85 3.12
C GLU A 154 -15.21 6.04 2.11
N VAL A 155 -14.73 4.86 2.51
CA VAL A 155 -14.00 3.93 1.62
C VAL A 155 -14.84 3.59 0.38
N LEU A 156 -16.14 3.32 0.55
CA LEU A 156 -17.06 3.01 -0.55
C LEU A 156 -17.38 4.24 -1.43
N VAL A 157 -17.28 5.47 -0.92
CA VAL A 157 -17.36 6.69 -1.77
C VAL A 157 -16.10 6.78 -2.63
N VAL A 158 -14.94 6.60 -2.02
CA VAL A 158 -13.64 6.80 -2.64
C VAL A 158 -13.28 5.68 -3.64
N CYS A 159 -13.84 4.48 -3.44
CA CYS A 159 -13.59 3.30 -4.27
C CYS A 159 -14.86 2.81 -5.00
N PRO A 160 -15.40 3.55 -5.99
CA PRO A 160 -16.63 3.17 -6.70
C PRO A 160 -16.48 1.95 -7.61
N SER A 161 -15.25 1.60 -8.00
CA SER A 161 -14.95 0.46 -8.89
C SER A 161 -14.68 -0.84 -8.14
N LEU A 162 -14.92 -0.87 -6.83
CA LEU A 162 -14.51 -1.97 -5.97
C LEU A 162 -15.36 -3.22 -6.22
N THR A 163 -14.69 -4.33 -6.52
CA THR A 163 -15.28 -5.65 -6.73
C THR A 163 -14.91 -6.65 -5.63
N HIS A 164 -13.80 -6.44 -4.92
CA HIS A 164 -13.35 -7.29 -3.83
C HIS A 164 -13.08 -6.44 -2.59
N LEU A 165 -13.79 -6.72 -1.50
CA LEU A 165 -13.62 -6.03 -0.22
C LEU A 165 -13.38 -7.06 0.89
N ASN A 166 -12.24 -6.93 1.58
CA ASN A 166 -11.93 -7.70 2.77
C ASN A 166 -11.69 -6.77 3.96
N ILE A 167 -12.61 -6.81 4.91
CA ILE A 167 -12.62 -5.99 6.13
C ILE A 167 -12.76 -6.89 7.37
N VAL A 168 -12.25 -8.12 7.31
CA VAL A 168 -12.24 -9.02 8.48
C VAL A 168 -11.47 -8.40 9.64
N GLY A 169 -12.06 -8.50 10.84
CA GLY A 169 -11.43 -8.08 12.08
C GLY A 169 -11.66 -6.62 12.47
N ASN A 170 -12.37 -5.84 11.64
CA ASN A 170 -12.74 -4.45 11.93
C ASN A 170 -13.96 -4.34 12.85
N LYS A 171 -14.24 -3.13 13.33
CA LYS A 171 -15.39 -2.79 14.18
C LYS A 171 -16.62 -2.38 13.38
N VAL A 172 -16.79 -2.96 12.19
CA VAL A 172 -17.97 -2.75 11.35
C VAL A 172 -19.09 -3.62 11.93
N THR A 173 -20.08 -2.96 12.52
CA THR A 173 -21.23 -3.62 13.16
C THR A 173 -22.48 -3.56 12.31
N ASP A 174 -22.55 -2.62 11.37
CA ASP A 174 -23.73 -2.35 10.56
C ASP A 174 -23.39 -2.53 9.07
N ILE A 175 -24.05 -3.50 8.44
CA ILE A 175 -23.87 -3.80 7.02
C ILE A 175 -24.91 -3.10 6.13
N LEU A 176 -25.84 -2.33 6.70
CA LEU A 176 -26.86 -1.60 5.94
C LEU A 176 -26.25 -0.64 4.90
N VAL A 177 -25.08 -0.06 5.20
CA VAL A 177 -24.39 0.79 4.22
C VAL A 177 -24.09 0.06 2.90
N LEU A 178 -23.80 -1.24 2.96
CA LEU A 178 -23.58 -2.04 1.76
C LEU A 178 -24.91 -2.29 1.07
N VAL A 179 -25.94 -2.72 1.81
CA VAL A 179 -27.28 -2.98 1.27
C VAL A 179 -27.86 -1.76 0.56
N ASP A 180 -27.77 -0.58 1.17
CA ASP A 180 -28.26 0.67 0.58
C ASP A 180 -27.52 1.02 -0.72
N ARG A 181 -26.20 0.78 -0.76
CA ARG A 181 -25.38 1.01 -1.96
C ARG A 181 -25.67 0.01 -3.07
N TYR A 182 -25.96 -1.26 -2.75
CA TYR A 182 -26.43 -2.24 -3.74
C TYR A 182 -27.77 -1.82 -4.32
N ARG A 183 -28.74 -1.46 -3.47
CA ARG A 183 -30.06 -0.97 -3.93
C ARG A 183 -29.96 0.28 -4.81
N ALA A 184 -29.00 1.15 -4.53
CA ALA A 184 -28.74 2.35 -5.33
C ALA A 184 -27.90 2.08 -6.59
N ASN A 185 -27.51 0.84 -6.87
CA ASN A 185 -26.61 0.45 -7.96
C ASN A 185 -25.25 1.19 -7.94
N GLN A 186 -24.77 1.49 -6.73
CA GLN A 186 -23.51 2.17 -6.45
C GLN A 186 -22.44 1.23 -5.88
N CYS A 187 -22.74 -0.06 -5.83
CA CYS A 187 -21.83 -1.10 -5.34
C CYS A 187 -21.63 -2.16 -6.41
N LYS A 188 -20.38 -2.53 -6.67
CA LYS A 188 -19.99 -3.59 -7.63
C LYS A 188 -19.25 -4.73 -6.95
N ILE A 189 -19.35 -4.82 -5.62
CA ILE A 189 -18.63 -5.83 -4.85
C ILE A 189 -19.20 -7.20 -5.24
N ALA A 190 -18.33 -8.11 -5.67
CA ALA A 190 -18.65 -9.50 -5.98
C ALA A 190 -18.09 -10.44 -4.90
N TYR A 191 -17.02 -10.00 -4.22
CA TYR A 191 -16.41 -10.74 -3.13
C TYR A 191 -16.34 -9.88 -1.88
N LEU A 192 -17.05 -10.30 -0.84
CA LEU A 192 -17.12 -9.59 0.43
C LEU A 192 -16.69 -10.53 1.57
N ASN A 193 -15.63 -10.14 2.27
CA ASN A 193 -15.18 -10.84 3.47
C ASN A 193 -15.30 -9.92 4.68
N LEU A 194 -16.26 -10.24 5.55
CA LEU A 194 -16.55 -9.53 6.78
C LEU A 194 -16.74 -10.52 7.91
N ARG A 195 -16.36 -10.11 9.11
CA ARG A 195 -16.65 -10.85 10.34
C ARG A 195 -17.55 -9.97 11.18
N SER A 196 -18.85 -9.96 10.86
CA SER A 196 -19.84 -9.23 11.65
C SER A 196 -20.01 -9.91 13.01
N LEU A 197 -20.03 -9.10 14.07
CA LEU A 197 -20.26 -9.49 15.46
C LEU A 197 -21.66 -9.04 15.89
N CYS A 198 -22.71 -9.45 15.19
CA CYS A 198 -24.09 -9.26 15.68
C CYS A 198 -24.90 -10.52 15.42
N ASN A 199 -25.31 -11.18 16.50
CA ASN A 199 -26.05 -12.44 16.51
C ASN A 199 -27.53 -12.29 16.11
N GLU A 200 -27.98 -11.10 15.71
CA GLU A 200 -29.41 -10.76 15.59
C GLU A 200 -29.85 -10.30 14.18
N GLU A 201 -28.95 -10.18 13.20
CA GLU A 201 -29.26 -9.66 11.85
C GLU A 201 -29.19 -10.70 10.73
N THR A 202 -29.66 -11.92 11.00
CA THR A 202 -29.66 -13.02 10.02
C THR A 202 -30.42 -12.68 8.73
N ALA A 203 -31.49 -11.88 8.81
CA ALA A 203 -32.28 -11.47 7.66
C ALA A 203 -31.54 -10.49 6.73
N ILE A 204 -30.76 -9.55 7.29
CA ILE A 204 -30.03 -8.54 6.51
C ILE A 204 -28.82 -9.19 5.84
N VAL A 205 -28.13 -10.10 6.54
CA VAL A 205 -27.05 -10.90 5.96
C VAL A 205 -27.57 -11.79 4.84
N GLY A 206 -28.75 -12.38 4.99
CA GLY A 206 -29.42 -13.15 3.93
C GLY A 206 -29.71 -12.31 2.69
N GLN A 207 -30.31 -11.13 2.86
CA GLN A 207 -30.55 -10.19 1.76
C GLN A 207 -29.25 -9.78 1.04
N LEU A 208 -28.19 -9.49 1.79
CA LEU A 208 -26.90 -9.13 1.19
C LEU A 208 -26.27 -10.31 0.45
N ALA A 209 -26.40 -11.53 0.98
CA ALA A 209 -25.89 -12.74 0.33
C ALA A 209 -26.64 -13.04 -0.98
N GLU A 210 -27.95 -12.83 -1.04
CA GLU A 210 -28.74 -12.93 -2.27
C GLU A 210 -28.30 -11.88 -3.30
N MET A 211 -28.12 -10.62 -2.88
CA MET A 211 -27.61 -9.54 -3.76
C MET A 211 -26.20 -9.80 -4.28
N LEU A 212 -25.35 -10.47 -3.49
CA LEU A 212 -24.01 -10.89 -3.89
C LEU A 212 -24.02 -12.10 -4.83
N ALA A 213 -25.01 -12.99 -4.71
CA ALA A 213 -25.14 -14.18 -5.54
C ALA A 213 -25.67 -13.86 -6.95
N ASP A 214 -26.40 -12.75 -7.10
CA ASP A 214 -26.89 -12.25 -8.39
C ASP A 214 -26.52 -10.77 -8.62
N PRO A 215 -25.25 -10.48 -8.98
CA PRO A 215 -24.79 -9.13 -9.31
C PRO A 215 -25.36 -8.61 -10.65
N LEU A 216 -26.27 -9.34 -11.32
CA LEU A 216 -26.80 -9.03 -12.67
C LEU A 216 -28.32 -8.75 -12.69
N GLN A 217 -28.97 -8.47 -11.56
CA GLN A 217 -30.40 -8.10 -11.54
C GLN A 217 -30.79 -6.91 -12.45
N ASP A 218 -29.82 -6.13 -12.94
CA ASP A 218 -30.05 -5.04 -13.92
C ASP A 218 -30.42 -5.49 -15.34
N LEU A 219 -30.27 -6.76 -15.71
CA LEU A 219 -30.66 -7.23 -17.05
C LEU A 219 -32.16 -7.57 -17.20
N TYR A 220 -32.93 -7.58 -16.10
CA TYR A 220 -34.37 -7.90 -16.14
C TYR A 220 -35.32 -6.74 -15.85
N ASN A 221 -34.82 -5.56 -15.42
CA ASN A 221 -35.66 -4.41 -15.06
C ASN A 221 -35.62 -3.24 -16.08
N THR A 222 -35.07 -3.43 -17.28
CA THR A 222 -35.03 -2.40 -18.35
C THR A 222 -35.97 -2.66 -19.52
N SER A 223 -37.00 -3.49 -19.33
CA SER A 223 -38.07 -3.68 -20.30
C SER A 223 -39.44 -3.38 -19.69
N GLU A 224 -39.74 -2.10 -19.51
CA GLU A 224 -41.10 -1.52 -19.62
C GLU A 224 -41.02 -0.15 -20.30
#